data_AF-R9MPZ7-F1
#
_entry.id   AF-R9MPZ7-F1
#
_cell.length_a   1.000
_cell.length_b   1.000
_cell.length_c   1.000
_cell.angle_alpha   90.00
_cell.angle_beta   90.00
_cell.angle_gamma   90.00
#
_symmetry.space_group_name_H-M   'P 1'
#
loop_
_entity.id
_entity.type
_entity.pdbx_description
1 polymer ?
#
loop_
_entity_poly.entity_id
_entity_poly.type
_entity_poly.pdbx_seq_one_letter_code
_entity_poly.pdbx_strand_id
1 'polypeptide(L)'
;MEISGRPGEWGKSCFPGNRYFADKQAVADERLRGTEQGRKSGFTEETDMWICPKCGREFKRTNQGHYCGKAPGTVLEYIDSQPIVTRPRLMEMMVLLQNSVPCVKERISWSMPYYEKEGKSISFSACKKHISFYAGAEAIGKFALELNEFATNKNAIYFPYDKALPAELIENIARWCLS
;
A
#
# COMPACT_ATOMS: atom_id res chain seq x y z
N MET A 1 9.75 17.26 -24.70
CA MET A 1 9.81 16.66 -23.35
C MET A 1 8.48 16.97 -22.69
N GLU A 2 7.51 16.07 -22.80
CA GLU A 2 6.20 16.24 -22.14
C GLU A 2 5.85 14.90 -21.51
N ILE A 3 5.98 14.82 -20.18
CA ILE A 3 5.49 13.69 -19.40
C ILE A 3 4.36 14.20 -18.51
N SER A 4 3.29 14.69 -19.13
CA SER A 4 2.04 15.04 -18.46
C SER A 4 1.18 13.76 -18.31
N GLY A 5 1.58 12.90 -17.38
CA GLY A 5 0.75 11.78 -16.95
C GLY A 5 -0.52 12.30 -16.30
N ARG A 6 -1.70 11.99 -16.86
CA ARG A 6 -3.00 12.44 -16.36
C ARG A 6 -3.18 12.05 -14.87
N PRO A 7 -3.74 12.91 -14.01
CA PRO A 7 -3.89 12.67 -12.57
C PRO A 7 -4.65 11.38 -12.16
N GLY A 8 -5.37 10.72 -13.08
CA GLY A 8 -6.24 9.58 -12.78
C GLY A 8 -5.65 8.17 -12.98
N GLU A 9 -4.43 8.01 -13.49
CA GLU A 9 -3.90 6.67 -13.87
C GLU A 9 -2.92 6.04 -12.88
N TRP A 10 -2.47 6.79 -11.87
CA TRP A 10 -1.38 6.35 -11.00
C TRP A 10 -1.78 5.19 -10.06
N GLY A 11 -3.03 5.13 -9.59
CA GLY A 11 -3.44 4.12 -8.58
C GLY A 11 -3.70 2.68 -9.06
N LYS A 12 -3.73 2.40 -10.38
CA LYS A 12 -4.38 1.17 -10.89
C LYS A 12 -3.44 0.01 -11.23
N SER A 13 -2.12 0.18 -11.16
CA SER A 13 -1.16 -0.77 -11.74
C SER A 13 -0.09 -1.25 -10.75
N CYS A 14 -0.51 -1.78 -9.60
CA CYS A 14 0.43 -2.50 -8.75
C CYS A 14 0.71 -3.91 -9.29
N PHE A 15 1.86 -4.49 -8.94
CA PHE A 15 2.25 -5.82 -9.46
C PHE A 15 1.15 -6.86 -9.16
N PRO A 16 0.91 -7.82 -10.08
CA PRO A 16 -0.09 -8.87 -9.86
C PRO A 16 0.25 -9.64 -8.57
N GLY A 17 -0.51 -9.36 -7.51
CA GLY A 17 -0.23 -9.75 -6.13
C GLY A 17 -0.45 -8.60 -5.13
N ASN A 18 -0.12 -7.37 -5.53
CA ASN A 18 -0.30 -6.15 -4.74
C ASN A 18 -1.63 -5.42 -5.03
N ARG A 19 -2.36 -5.84 -6.08
CA ARG A 19 -3.59 -5.17 -6.57
C ARG A 19 -4.78 -5.28 -5.61
N TYR A 20 -4.76 -6.19 -4.64
CA TYR A 20 -5.85 -6.41 -3.69
C TYR A 20 -5.86 -5.45 -2.49
N PHE A 21 -4.80 -4.66 -2.29
CA PHE A 21 -4.53 -3.98 -1.03
C PHE A 21 -4.66 -2.46 -1.06
N ALA A 22 -4.54 -1.81 -2.22
CA ALA A 22 -4.75 -0.35 -2.34
C ALA A 22 -6.22 0.06 -2.11
N ASP A 23 -7.17 -0.77 -2.55
CA ASP A 23 -8.61 -0.43 -2.49
C ASP A 23 -9.22 -0.62 -1.09
N LYS A 24 -8.67 -1.46 -0.20
CA LYS A 24 -9.26 -1.68 1.14
C LYS A 24 -8.77 -0.70 2.21
N GLN A 25 -7.59 -0.10 2.08
CA GLN A 25 -7.13 0.95 3.01
C GLN A 25 -8.02 2.20 2.92
N ALA A 26 -8.55 2.51 1.73
CA ALA A 26 -9.52 3.59 1.53
C ALA A 26 -10.88 3.33 2.21
N VAL A 27 -11.24 2.08 2.47
CA VAL A 27 -12.54 1.67 3.06
C VAL A 27 -12.43 1.47 4.58
N ALA A 28 -11.21 1.40 5.14
CA ALA A 28 -11.00 1.19 6.58
C ALA A 28 -11.31 2.43 7.44
N ASP A 29 -11.54 3.60 6.84
CA ASP A 29 -11.89 4.85 7.52
C ASP A 29 -13.41 5.06 7.71
N GLU A 30 -14.25 4.16 7.18
CA GLU A 30 -15.71 4.34 7.18
C GLU A 30 -16.42 3.25 7.98
N ARG A 31 -16.18 3.18 9.30
CA ARG A 31 -16.98 2.33 10.18
C ARG A 31 -17.26 2.92 11.55
N LEU A 32 -17.99 4.03 11.58
CA LEU A 32 -18.86 4.40 12.71
C LEU A 32 -20.12 5.11 12.21
N ARG A 33 -21.14 4.35 11.78
CA ARG A 33 -22.58 4.65 11.96
C ARG A 33 -23.49 3.56 11.38
N GLY A 34 -24.17 2.84 12.28
CA GLY A 34 -25.55 2.29 12.17
C GLY A 34 -25.90 1.32 11.04
N THR A 35 -26.92 0.47 11.12
CA THR A 35 -27.85 0.00 12.16
C THR A 35 -28.50 -1.28 11.61
N GLU A 36 -29.14 -2.02 12.50
CA GLU A 36 -29.75 -3.34 12.39
C GLU A 36 -30.78 -3.63 11.27
N GLN A 37 -31.02 -4.95 11.13
CA GLN A 37 -32.25 -5.69 10.77
C GLN A 37 -32.57 -6.06 9.31
N GLY A 38 -32.76 -7.38 9.10
CA GLY A 38 -33.43 -7.96 7.93
C GLY A 38 -33.25 -9.48 7.79
N ARG A 39 -34.21 -10.25 8.33
CA ARG A 39 -34.35 -11.73 8.30
C ARG A 39 -34.81 -12.21 6.91
N LYS A 40 -34.31 -13.36 6.41
CA LYS A 40 -35.07 -14.57 5.99
C LYS A 40 -34.28 -15.58 5.13
N SER A 41 -34.52 -16.85 5.47
CA SER A 41 -34.57 -18.07 4.63
C SER A 41 -33.36 -18.49 3.79
N GLY A 42 -32.67 -19.52 4.29
CA GLY A 42 -32.59 -20.84 3.65
C GLY A 42 -32.35 -20.90 2.15
N PHE A 43 -31.08 -20.94 1.76
CA PHE A 43 -30.55 -21.70 0.63
C PHE A 43 -29.16 -22.15 1.06
N THR A 44 -28.92 -23.45 1.18
CA THR A 44 -27.55 -23.97 1.27
C THR A 44 -26.95 -23.84 -0.12
N GLU A 45 -26.41 -22.67 -0.45
CA GLU A 45 -25.53 -22.53 -1.61
C GLU A 45 -24.27 -23.35 -1.28
N GLU A 46 -24.12 -24.51 -1.92
CA GLU A 46 -22.81 -25.10 -2.15
C GLU A 46 -22.01 -24.05 -2.94
N THR A 47 -21.29 -23.21 -2.21
CA THR A 47 -20.38 -22.23 -2.79
C THR A 47 -19.26 -23.02 -3.44
N ASP A 48 -19.29 -23.16 -4.75
CA ASP A 48 -18.17 -23.66 -5.54
C ASP A 48 -16.98 -22.70 -5.33
N MET A 49 -16.15 -23.03 -4.34
CA MET A 49 -15.02 -22.21 -3.94
C MET A 49 -13.93 -22.37 -5.00
N TRP A 50 -13.58 -21.28 -5.66
CA TRP A 50 -12.50 -21.29 -6.63
C TRP A 50 -11.14 -21.30 -5.94
N ILE A 51 -10.28 -22.25 -6.31
CA ILE A 51 -8.93 -22.38 -5.78
C ILE A 51 -7.94 -21.64 -6.70
N CYS A 52 -7.10 -20.73 -6.17
CA CYS A 52 -6.04 -20.10 -6.98
C CYS A 52 -5.09 -21.19 -7.49
N PRO A 53 -4.92 -21.39 -8.81
CA PRO A 53 -3.99 -22.38 -9.35
C PRO A 53 -2.53 -22.04 -9.03
N LYS A 54 -2.24 -20.81 -8.57
CA LYS A 54 -0.89 -20.38 -8.20
C LYS A 54 -0.55 -20.52 -6.71
N CYS A 55 -1.53 -20.48 -5.80
CA CYS A 55 -1.25 -20.59 -4.35
C CYS A 55 -2.15 -21.53 -3.57
N GLY A 56 -3.10 -22.22 -4.22
CA GLY A 56 -3.96 -23.22 -3.58
C GLY A 56 -4.97 -22.66 -2.56
N ARG A 57 -5.14 -21.34 -2.47
CA ARG A 57 -6.10 -20.72 -1.53
C ARG A 57 -7.50 -20.70 -2.14
N GLU A 58 -8.50 -20.90 -1.29
CA GLU A 58 -9.92 -20.93 -1.63
C GLU A 58 -10.53 -19.54 -1.58
N PHE A 59 -11.35 -19.22 -2.60
CA PHE A 59 -11.98 -17.93 -2.78
C PHE A 59 -13.44 -18.08 -3.20
N LYS A 60 -14.28 -17.16 -2.75
CA LYS A 60 -15.71 -17.13 -3.11
C LYS A 60 -15.97 -16.75 -4.56
N ARG A 61 -14.98 -16.17 -5.25
CA ARG A 61 -15.12 -15.68 -6.63
C ARG A 61 -13.99 -16.23 -7.49
N THR A 62 -14.32 -16.67 -8.71
CA THR A 62 -13.33 -17.08 -9.71
C THR A 62 -12.44 -15.90 -10.09
N ASN A 63 -11.13 -16.15 -10.26
CA ASN A 63 -10.13 -15.12 -10.52
C ASN A 63 -10.17 -13.95 -9.53
N GLN A 64 -10.59 -14.21 -8.28
CA GLN A 64 -10.50 -13.21 -7.23
C GLN A 64 -9.06 -12.73 -7.14
N GLY A 65 -8.82 -11.43 -7.31
CA GLY A 65 -7.47 -10.90 -7.13
C GLY A 65 -6.97 -11.26 -5.72
N HIS A 66 -5.70 -11.54 -5.58
CA HIS A 66 -5.05 -11.69 -4.28
C HIS A 66 -3.55 -11.85 -4.52
N TYR A 67 -2.80 -11.85 -3.43
CA TYR A 67 -1.39 -12.19 -3.42
C TYR A 67 -1.21 -13.71 -3.53
N CYS A 68 -1.05 -14.30 -4.72
CA CYS A 68 -0.68 -15.73 -4.78
C CYS A 68 0.83 -15.83 -4.42
N GLY A 69 1.15 -16.15 -3.15
CA GLY A 69 2.52 -16.27 -2.63
C GLY A 69 2.57 -16.47 -1.10
N LYS A 70 3.71 -16.96 -0.58
CA LYS A 70 3.96 -16.95 0.88
C LYS A 70 4.06 -15.50 1.32
N ALA A 71 3.23 -15.08 2.29
CA ALA A 71 3.33 -13.74 2.83
C ALA A 71 4.76 -13.51 3.38
N PRO A 72 5.41 -12.39 3.04
CA PRO A 72 6.75 -12.11 3.55
C PRO A 72 6.70 -11.98 5.07
N GLY A 73 7.70 -12.52 5.76
CA GLY A 73 7.85 -12.40 7.21
C GLY A 73 8.48 -11.07 7.61
N THR A 74 9.26 -10.45 6.72
CA THR A 74 9.96 -9.18 6.94
C THR A 74 9.83 -8.25 5.75
N VAL A 75 10.13 -6.97 5.95
CA VAL A 75 10.17 -5.98 4.85
C VAL A 75 11.29 -6.30 3.87
N LEU A 76 12.42 -6.80 4.34
CA LEU A 76 13.49 -7.24 3.44
C LEU A 76 13.01 -8.39 2.52
N GLU A 77 12.33 -9.40 3.08
CA GLU A 77 11.71 -10.47 2.28
C GLU A 77 10.67 -9.92 1.30
N TYR A 78 9.89 -8.92 1.71
CA TYR A 78 8.96 -8.25 0.80
C TYR A 78 9.70 -7.62 -0.38
N ILE A 79 10.79 -6.89 -0.13
CA ILE A 79 11.61 -6.24 -1.17
C ILE A 79 12.23 -7.29 -2.08
N ASP A 80 12.75 -8.38 -1.53
CA ASP A 80 13.33 -9.49 -2.30
C ASP A 80 12.31 -10.26 -3.12
N SER A 81 11.02 -10.20 -2.78
CA SER A 81 9.97 -10.75 -3.63
C SER A 81 9.61 -9.85 -4.82
N GLN A 82 10.07 -8.59 -4.85
CA GLN A 82 9.78 -7.66 -5.94
C GLN A 82 10.76 -7.84 -7.12
N PRO A 83 10.40 -7.34 -8.33
CA PRO A 83 11.30 -7.36 -9.48
C PRO A 83 12.64 -6.69 -9.16
N ILE A 84 13.73 -7.27 -9.67
CA ILE A 84 15.09 -6.84 -9.33
C ILE A 84 15.34 -5.34 -9.59
N VAL A 85 14.71 -4.80 -10.64
CA VAL A 85 14.80 -3.39 -11.04
C VAL A 85 14.18 -2.42 -10.04
N THR A 86 13.21 -2.86 -9.23
CA THR A 86 12.54 -1.99 -8.25
C THR A 86 13.18 -2.06 -6.87
N ARG A 87 13.93 -3.12 -6.55
CA ARG A 87 14.49 -3.37 -5.22
C ARG A 87 15.37 -2.24 -4.70
N PRO A 88 16.29 -1.63 -5.48
CA PRO A 88 17.14 -0.56 -4.97
C PRO A 88 16.33 0.63 -4.42
N ARG A 89 15.26 1.02 -5.12
CA ARG A 89 14.36 2.11 -4.69
C ARG A 89 13.53 1.75 -3.46
N LEU A 90 13.11 0.49 -3.34
CA LEU A 90 12.38 0.02 -2.17
C LEU A 90 13.28 -0.11 -0.94
N MET A 91 14.53 -0.52 -1.12
CA MET A 91 15.56 -0.52 -0.07
C MET A 91 15.85 0.90 0.41
N GLU A 92 16.01 1.84 -0.52
CA GLU A 92 16.20 3.26 -0.22
C GLU A 92 15.02 3.79 0.62
N MET A 93 13.77 3.52 0.22
CA MET A 93 12.58 3.86 1.01
C MET A 93 12.61 3.25 2.42
N MET A 94 12.91 1.94 2.55
CA MET A 94 13.01 1.26 3.86
C MET A 94 14.03 1.96 4.78
N VAL A 95 15.23 2.26 4.26
CA VAL A 95 16.31 2.91 5.02
C VAL A 95 15.90 4.31 5.47
N LEU A 96 15.29 5.12 4.59
CA LEU A 96 14.81 6.45 4.92
C LEU A 96 13.79 6.40 6.08
N LEU A 97 12.83 5.48 6.02
CA LEU A 97 11.81 5.33 7.06
C LEU A 97 12.41 4.90 8.40
N GLN A 98 13.32 3.91 8.39
CA GLN A 98 13.99 3.44 9.61
C GLN A 98 14.86 4.52 10.26
N ASN A 99 15.57 5.32 9.45
CA ASN A 99 16.43 6.40 9.96
C ASN A 99 15.64 7.61 10.44
N SER A 100 14.49 7.89 9.82
CA SER A 100 13.70 9.07 10.13
C SER A 100 13.10 9.07 11.53
N VAL A 101 12.72 7.89 12.05
CA VAL A 101 11.95 7.78 13.30
C VAL A 101 12.58 6.73 14.23
N PRO A 102 13.16 7.14 15.38
CA PRO A 102 13.72 6.20 16.33
C PRO A 102 12.62 5.33 16.95
N CYS A 103 12.95 4.05 17.16
CA CYS A 103 12.08 3.05 17.77
C CYS A 103 10.77 2.78 17.01
N VAL A 104 10.73 3.05 15.69
CA VAL A 104 9.59 2.68 14.86
C VAL A 104 9.47 1.15 14.79
N LYS A 105 8.25 0.62 14.96
CA LYS A 105 7.99 -0.81 14.82
C LYS A 105 7.71 -1.12 13.36
N GLU A 106 8.60 -1.89 12.77
CA GLU A 106 8.45 -2.42 11.41
C GLU A 106 7.79 -3.80 11.45
N ARG A 107 6.77 -4.01 10.62
CA ARG A 107 6.14 -5.31 10.41
C ARG A 107 5.64 -5.47 8.98
N ILE A 108 5.23 -6.69 8.64
CA ILE A 108 4.40 -6.93 7.47
C ILE A 108 2.93 -6.93 7.90
N SER A 109 2.15 -6.04 7.31
CA SER A 109 0.69 -6.05 7.43
C SER A 109 0.10 -6.10 6.03
N TRP A 110 -0.89 -6.96 5.82
CA TRP A 110 -1.51 -7.14 4.50
C TRP A 110 -0.49 -7.43 3.37
N SER A 111 0.57 -8.19 3.69
CA SER A 111 1.69 -8.49 2.77
C SER A 111 2.45 -7.26 2.27
N MET A 112 2.41 -6.15 3.01
CA MET A 112 3.10 -4.91 2.71
C MET A 112 3.92 -4.43 3.92
N PRO A 113 5.03 -3.70 3.67
CA PRO A 113 5.75 -2.99 4.70
C PRO A 113 4.86 -1.99 5.44
N TYR A 114 4.85 -2.12 6.76
CA TYR A 114 4.02 -1.34 7.66
C TYR A 114 4.85 -0.88 8.86
N TYR A 115 4.82 0.42 9.13
CA TYR A 115 5.57 1.06 10.19
C TYR A 115 4.58 1.71 11.14
N GLU A 116 4.70 1.42 12.43
CA GLU A 116 3.82 1.98 13.45
C GLU A 116 4.59 2.52 14.65
N LYS A 117 4.03 3.59 15.23
CA LYS A 117 4.49 4.17 16.48
C LYS A 117 3.32 4.88 17.15
N GLU A 118 3.08 4.57 18.42
CA GLU A 118 2.09 5.27 19.27
C GLU A 118 0.67 5.40 18.65
N GLY A 119 0.23 4.36 17.94
CA GLY A 119 -1.09 4.34 17.28
C GLY A 119 -1.15 5.05 15.92
N LYS A 120 -0.06 5.67 15.48
CA LYS A 120 0.10 6.23 14.13
C LYS A 120 0.84 5.23 13.24
N SER A 121 0.61 5.33 11.93
CA SER A 121 1.22 4.40 10.98
C SER A 121 1.42 4.96 9.59
N ILE A 122 2.45 4.44 8.92
CA ILE A 122 2.71 4.65 7.50
C ILE A 122 3.00 3.30 6.84
N SER A 123 2.78 3.20 5.53
CA SER A 123 3.09 2.00 4.76
C SER A 123 3.51 2.34 3.35
N PHE A 124 4.12 1.38 2.65
CA PHE A 124 4.40 1.53 1.23
C PHE A 124 4.17 0.24 0.46
N SER A 125 3.92 0.36 -0.85
CA SER A 125 3.86 -0.79 -1.76
C SER A 125 4.59 -0.53 -3.07
N ALA A 126 5.15 -1.61 -3.62
CA ALA A 126 5.70 -1.63 -4.96
C ALA A 126 4.57 -1.73 -6.00
N CYS A 127 4.47 -0.75 -6.87
CA CYS A 127 3.63 -0.81 -8.07
C CYS A 127 4.49 -0.85 -9.33
N LYS A 128 3.90 -1.07 -10.51
CA LYS A 128 4.68 -1.36 -11.73
C LYS A 128 5.62 -0.22 -12.14
N LYS A 129 5.21 1.03 -11.88
CA LYS A 129 5.92 2.24 -12.34
C LYS A 129 6.40 3.15 -11.19
N HIS A 130 5.94 2.89 -9.97
CA HIS A 130 6.15 3.78 -8.83
C HIS A 130 6.05 3.01 -7.51
N ILE A 131 6.52 3.62 -6.44
CA ILE A 131 6.22 3.25 -5.05
C ILE A 131 4.97 4.03 -4.63
N SER A 132 3.96 3.34 -4.10
CA SER A 132 2.84 4.00 -3.42
C SER A 132 3.19 4.14 -1.95
N PHE A 133 3.28 5.37 -1.45
CA PHE A 133 3.56 5.68 -0.05
C PHE A 133 2.30 6.20 0.63
N TYR A 134 1.83 5.52 1.66
CA TYR A 134 0.59 5.83 2.37
C TYR A 134 0.92 6.54 3.68
N ALA A 135 0.72 7.86 3.68
CA ALA A 135 0.98 8.75 4.82
C ALA A 135 -0.32 9.32 5.43
N GLY A 136 -1.47 9.10 4.78
CA GLY A 136 -2.76 9.64 5.21
C GLY A 136 -3.06 11.03 4.65
N ALA A 137 -4.33 11.42 4.68
CA ALA A 137 -4.80 12.69 4.11
C ALA A 137 -4.23 13.93 4.80
N GLU A 138 -4.06 13.88 6.12
CA GLU A 138 -3.53 15.02 6.87
C GLU A 138 -2.08 15.33 6.48
N ALA A 139 -1.26 14.30 6.25
CA ALA A 139 0.10 14.47 5.77
C ALA A 139 0.12 15.10 4.38
N ILE A 140 -0.71 14.61 3.46
CA ILE A 140 -0.79 15.18 2.11
C ILE A 140 -1.22 16.64 2.15
N GLY A 141 -2.17 17.00 3.03
CA GLY A 141 -2.56 18.39 3.24
C GLY A 141 -1.44 19.25 3.81
N LYS A 142 -0.70 18.73 4.79
CA LYS A 142 0.42 19.43 5.46
C LYS A 142 1.58 19.71 4.50
N PHE A 143 1.90 18.75 3.64
CA PHE A 143 3.06 18.76 2.73
C PHE A 143 2.67 19.10 1.28
N ALA A 144 1.47 19.65 1.05
CA ALA A 144 0.92 19.86 -0.29
C ALA A 144 1.84 20.68 -1.22
N LEU A 145 2.52 21.71 -0.68
CA LEU A 145 3.43 22.55 -1.44
C LEU A 145 4.66 21.78 -1.95
N GLU A 146 5.23 20.93 -1.11
CA GLU A 146 6.40 20.11 -1.44
C GLU A 146 6.02 18.91 -2.33
N LEU A 147 4.75 18.49 -2.29
CA LEU A 147 4.22 17.39 -3.08
C LEU A 147 3.76 17.78 -4.49
N ASN A 148 3.83 19.06 -4.87
CA ASN A 148 3.36 19.56 -6.17
C ASN A 148 3.99 18.85 -7.39
N GLU A 149 5.20 18.32 -7.25
CA GLU A 149 5.91 17.60 -8.32
C GLU A 149 5.55 16.11 -8.42
N PHE A 150 4.75 15.61 -7.47
CA PHE A 150 4.39 14.20 -7.35
C PHE A 150 2.88 14.00 -7.54
N ALA A 151 2.53 12.86 -8.12
CA ALA A 151 1.13 12.47 -8.16
C ALA A 151 0.70 12.02 -6.76
N THR A 152 -0.45 12.51 -6.29
CA THR A 152 -1.04 12.15 -5.00
C THR A 152 -2.48 11.71 -5.18
N ASN A 153 -2.99 10.95 -4.21
CA ASN A 153 -4.42 10.68 -4.03
C ASN A 153 -4.85 11.12 -2.62
N LYS A 154 -6.05 10.74 -2.16
CA LYS A 154 -6.55 11.12 -0.82
C LYS A 154 -5.58 10.76 0.33
N ASN A 155 -4.89 9.62 0.27
CA ASN A 155 -4.10 9.06 1.38
C ASN A 155 -2.67 8.63 1.00
N ALA A 156 -2.30 8.71 -0.28
CA ALA A 156 -1.07 8.18 -0.82
C ALA A 156 -0.35 9.15 -1.76
N ILE A 157 0.97 9.05 -1.77
CA ILE A 157 1.91 9.76 -2.62
C ILE A 157 2.56 8.72 -3.55
N TYR A 158 2.70 9.04 -4.83
CA TYR A 158 3.28 8.13 -5.81
C TYR A 158 4.67 8.62 -6.20
N PHE A 159 5.70 7.83 -5.88
CA PHE A 159 7.09 8.09 -6.22
C PHE A 159 7.52 7.26 -7.43
N PRO A 160 7.72 7.88 -8.61
CA PRO A 160 8.15 7.16 -9.81
C PRO A 160 9.54 6.54 -9.66
N TYR A 161 9.76 5.35 -10.23
CA TYR A 161 11.09 4.72 -10.18
C TYR A 161 12.14 5.37 -11.09
N ASP A 162 11.69 6.12 -12.10
CA ASP A 162 12.54 6.84 -13.05
C ASP A 162 13.14 8.14 -12.49
N LYS A 163 12.69 8.56 -11.30
CA LYS A 163 13.21 9.71 -10.56
C LYS A 163 13.93 9.25 -9.29
N ALA A 164 14.82 10.09 -8.77
CA ALA A 164 15.39 9.89 -7.44
C ALA A 164 14.30 10.08 -6.37
N LEU A 165 14.41 9.33 -5.26
CA LEU A 165 13.52 9.54 -4.13
C LEU A 165 13.88 10.88 -3.45
N PRO A 166 12.88 11.73 -3.15
CA PRO A 166 13.11 12.96 -2.40
C PRO A 166 13.34 12.62 -0.92
N ALA A 167 14.55 12.21 -0.58
CA ALA A 167 14.91 11.69 0.74
C ALA A 167 14.44 12.59 1.89
N GLU A 168 14.76 13.88 1.84
CA GLU A 168 14.39 14.85 2.87
C GLU A 168 12.87 14.98 3.06
N LEU A 169 12.10 15.01 1.96
CA LEU A 169 10.65 15.07 2.01
C LEU A 169 10.06 13.81 2.64
N ILE A 170 10.55 12.62 2.26
CA ILE A 170 10.08 11.35 2.81
C ILE A 170 10.35 11.29 4.31
N GLU A 171 11.55 11.67 4.76
CA GLU A 171 11.91 11.69 6.18
C GLU A 171 11.07 12.70 6.97
N ASN A 172 10.80 13.88 6.40
CA ASN A 172 9.94 14.89 7.02
C ASN A 172 8.51 14.40 7.19
N ILE A 173 7.95 13.77 6.16
CA ILE A 173 6.61 13.17 6.24
C ILE A 173 6.60 12.05 7.28
N ALA A 174 7.57 11.13 7.23
CA ALA A 174 7.63 10.00 8.15
C ALA A 174 7.74 10.45 9.61
N ARG A 175 8.60 11.44 9.89
CA ARG A 175 8.70 12.08 11.21
C ARG A 175 7.39 12.68 11.63
N TRP A 176 6.77 13.50 10.80
CA TRP A 176 5.51 14.16 11.15
C TRP A 176 4.37 13.16 11.40
N CYS A 177 4.30 12.10 10.58
CA CYS A 177 3.28 11.06 10.72
C CYS A 177 3.48 10.17 11.96
N LEU A 178 4.71 9.98 12.44
CA LEU A 178 5.03 9.04 13.53
C LEU A 178 5.60 9.71 14.79
N SER A 179 5.70 11.05 14.81
CA SER A 179 6.06 11.85 15.98
C SER A 179 4.92 12.03 16.96
#